data_AF-A0A6G2W4F1-F1
#
_entry.id   AF-A0A6G2W4F1-F1
#
_cell.length_a   1.000
_cell.length_b   1.000
_cell.length_c   1.000
_cell.angle_alpha   90.00
_cell.angle_beta   90.00
_cell.angle_gamma   90.00
#
_symmetry.space_group_name_H-M   'P 1'
#
loop_
_entity.id
_entity.type
_entity.pdbx_description
1 polymer ?
#
loop_
_entity_poly.entity_id
_entity_poly.type
_entity_poly.pdbx_seq_one_letter_code
_entity_poly.pdbx_strand_id
1 'polypeptide(L)'
;MRRRNRGAPLRTAMEAAGLDIGRLAAKTREIDPQGVGLSRALVGFIVGKGKTAREECSDHAAGLIAEALGREVSELFETSVFTLTESTSTRRSKSAERQMLPDRLMDQRELAAFLRKSMSWIDKQIQVSAQAGEVWPGLIYVGASRRFDPHAVLDSMRRQSAA
;
A
#
# COMPACT_ATOMS: atom_id res chain seq x y z
N MET A 1 -9.60 -3.89 -6.80
CA MET A 1 -9.91 -4.27 -8.21
C MET A 1 -8.74 -4.09 -9.16
N ARG A 2 -8.61 -4.95 -10.18
CA ARG A 2 -7.61 -4.86 -11.27
C ARG A 2 -8.28 -4.55 -12.60
N ARG A 3 -7.69 -3.70 -13.44
CA ARG A 3 -8.23 -3.40 -14.78
C ARG A 3 -8.12 -4.60 -15.74
N ARG A 4 -9.18 -4.90 -16.49
CA ARG A 4 -9.15 -5.96 -17.52
C ARG A 4 -8.41 -5.50 -18.77
N ASN A 5 -7.66 -6.39 -19.41
CA ASN A 5 -7.00 -6.15 -20.71
C ASN A 5 -6.29 -4.78 -20.80
N ARG A 6 -5.51 -4.42 -19.76
CA ARG A 6 -4.81 -3.13 -19.66
C ARG A 6 -5.73 -1.90 -19.80
N GLY A 7 -6.96 -2.00 -19.32
CA GLY A 7 -7.96 -0.94 -19.37
C GLY A 7 -8.60 -0.73 -20.75
N ALA A 8 -8.54 -1.71 -21.65
CA ALA A 8 -9.26 -1.61 -22.92
C ALA A 8 -10.79 -1.52 -22.74
N PRO A 9 -11.45 -2.36 -21.90
CA PRO A 9 -12.89 -2.28 -21.68
C PRO A 9 -13.33 -0.94 -21.09
N LEU A 10 -12.52 -0.38 -20.18
CA LEU A 10 -12.74 0.96 -19.61
C LEU A 10 -12.78 2.05 -20.68
N ARG A 11 -11.81 2.03 -21.60
CA ARG A 11 -11.74 3.03 -22.67
C ARG A 11 -12.88 2.87 -23.67
N THR A 12 -13.22 1.64 -24.04
CA THR A 12 -14.37 1.38 -24.91
C THR A 12 -15.67 1.82 -24.25
N ALA A 13 -15.86 1.57 -22.96
CA ALA A 13 -17.04 2.04 -22.22
C ALA A 13 -17.09 3.57 -22.13
N MET A 14 -15.95 4.22 -21.91
CA MET A 14 -15.86 5.69 -21.92
C MET A 14 -16.18 6.29 -23.29
N GLU A 15 -15.63 5.72 -24.37
CA GLU A 15 -15.91 6.12 -25.75
C GLU A 15 -17.39 5.94 -26.07
N ALA A 16 -17.99 4.80 -25.71
CA ALA A 16 -19.41 4.52 -25.89
C ALA A 16 -20.31 5.47 -25.09
N ALA A 17 -19.89 5.87 -23.89
CA ALA A 17 -20.60 6.83 -23.04
C ALA A 17 -20.34 8.30 -23.42
N GLY A 18 -19.44 8.58 -24.37
CA GLY A 18 -19.03 9.94 -24.73
C GLY A 18 -18.37 10.72 -23.57
N LEU A 19 -17.77 10.01 -22.62
CA LEU A 19 -17.16 10.59 -21.43
C LEU A 19 -15.64 10.69 -21.58
N ASP A 20 -15.11 11.91 -21.43
CA ASP A 20 -13.69 12.13 -21.22
C ASP A 20 -13.30 11.95 -19.75
N ILE A 21 -11.99 11.99 -19.43
CA ILE A 21 -11.48 11.82 -18.06
C ILE A 21 -12.06 12.88 -17.09
N GLY A 22 -12.26 14.11 -17.55
CA GLY A 22 -12.79 15.20 -16.73
C GLY A 22 -14.28 15.02 -16.43
N ARG A 23 -15.06 14.67 -17.44
CA ARG A 23 -16.50 14.39 -17.35
C ARG A 23 -16.77 13.15 -16.52
N LEU A 24 -15.96 12.10 -16.68
CA LEU A 24 -16.06 10.92 -15.83
C LEU A 24 -15.79 11.26 -14.37
N ALA A 25 -14.74 12.04 -14.07
CA ALA A 25 -14.46 12.50 -12.71
C ALA A 25 -15.62 13.31 -12.12
N ALA A 26 -16.18 14.26 -12.88
CA ALA A 26 -17.34 15.04 -12.44
C ALA A 26 -18.55 14.14 -12.15
N LYS A 27 -18.86 13.20 -13.06
CA LYS A 27 -19.96 12.25 -12.89
C LYS A 27 -19.79 11.35 -11.67
N THR A 28 -18.56 10.89 -11.39
CA THR A 28 -18.30 10.11 -10.16
C THR A 28 -18.54 10.91 -8.89
N ARG A 29 -18.38 12.24 -8.93
CA ARG A 29 -18.64 13.12 -7.78
C ARG A 29 -20.13 13.35 -7.54
N GLU A 30 -20.93 13.39 -8.62
CA GLU A 30 -22.39 13.49 -8.53
C GLU A 30 -23.02 12.24 -7.94
N ILE A 31 -22.43 11.07 -8.22
CA ILE A 31 -22.92 9.76 -7.77
C ILE A 31 -22.38 9.39 -6.38
N ASP A 32 -21.17 9.82 -6.04
CA ASP A 32 -20.55 9.48 -4.75
C ASP A 32 -21.36 10.04 -3.57
N PRO A 33 -21.89 9.18 -2.66
CA PRO A 33 -22.62 9.61 -1.48
C PRO A 33 -21.82 10.54 -0.55
N GLN A 34 -20.48 10.46 -0.59
CA GLN A 34 -19.60 11.32 0.20
C GLN A 34 -19.33 12.68 -0.47
N GLY A 35 -19.73 12.86 -1.74
CA GLY A 35 -19.52 14.08 -2.51
C GLY A 35 -18.05 14.37 -2.86
N VAL A 36 -17.16 13.41 -2.65
CA VAL A 36 -15.71 13.54 -2.93
C VAL A 36 -15.44 13.20 -4.38
N GLY A 37 -15.99 12.07 -4.85
CA GLY A 37 -15.76 11.51 -6.18
C GLY A 37 -14.30 11.14 -6.43
N LEU A 38 -13.98 10.84 -7.68
CA LEU A 38 -12.61 10.56 -8.10
C LEU A 38 -11.95 11.81 -8.69
N SER A 39 -10.68 12.02 -8.36
CA SER A 39 -9.91 13.09 -8.98
C SER A 39 -9.60 12.77 -10.45
N ARG A 40 -9.52 13.80 -11.29
CA ARG A 40 -9.15 13.67 -12.72
C ARG A 40 -7.84 12.90 -12.92
N ALA A 41 -6.87 13.15 -12.03
CA ALA A 41 -5.59 12.44 -12.06
C ALA A 41 -5.75 10.95 -11.78
N LEU A 42 -6.55 10.58 -10.77
CA LEU A 42 -6.81 9.18 -10.44
C LEU A 42 -7.54 8.46 -11.58
N VAL A 43 -8.56 9.08 -12.16
CA VAL A 43 -9.25 8.55 -13.35
C VAL A 43 -8.27 8.37 -14.51
N GLY A 44 -7.41 9.36 -14.76
CA GLY A 44 -6.37 9.28 -15.78
C GLY A 44 -5.38 8.13 -15.55
N PHE A 45 -5.00 7.86 -14.29
CA PHE A 45 -4.16 6.70 -13.98
C PHE A 45 -4.86 5.36 -14.20
N ILE A 46 -6.15 5.26 -13.93
CA ILE A 46 -6.92 4.02 -14.08
C ILE A 46 -7.18 3.70 -15.56
N VAL A 47 -7.58 4.71 -16.34
CA VAL A 47 -7.96 4.58 -17.75
C VAL A 47 -6.74 4.61 -18.69
N GLY A 48 -5.64 5.23 -18.24
CA GLY A 48 -4.47 5.52 -19.06
C GLY A 48 -3.81 4.28 -19.69
N LYS A 49 -3.16 4.50 -20.84
CA LYS A 49 -2.35 3.49 -21.56
C LYS A 49 -0.86 3.52 -21.19
N GLY A 50 -0.42 4.57 -20.50
CA GLY A 50 0.99 4.89 -20.29
C GLY A 50 1.65 4.10 -19.17
N LYS A 51 2.98 4.28 -19.03
CA LYS A 51 3.80 3.67 -17.97
C LYS A 51 3.39 4.05 -16.54
N THR A 52 2.64 5.15 -16.41
CA THR A 52 2.10 5.68 -15.16
C THR A 52 0.69 5.17 -14.87
N ALA A 53 0.09 4.40 -15.78
CA ALA A 53 -1.22 3.81 -15.56
C ALA A 53 -1.14 2.80 -14.42
N ARG A 54 -2.11 2.86 -13.52
CA ARG A 54 -2.23 1.92 -12.40
C ARG A 54 -2.96 0.68 -12.88
N GLU A 55 -2.38 -0.48 -12.58
CA GLU A 55 -3.04 -1.76 -12.84
C GLU A 55 -4.20 -2.01 -11.87
N GLU A 56 -4.10 -1.45 -10.67
CA GLU A 56 -5.03 -1.70 -9.57
C GLU A 56 -5.63 -0.39 -9.04
N CYS A 57 -6.87 -0.50 -8.57
CA CYS A 57 -7.59 0.55 -7.86
C CYS A 57 -8.41 -0.06 -6.71
N SER A 58 -8.88 0.81 -5.80
CA SER A 58 -9.78 0.41 -4.72
C SER A 58 -11.13 -0.03 -5.28
N ASP A 59 -11.83 -0.88 -4.52
CA ASP A 59 -13.14 -1.39 -4.92
C ASP A 59 -14.19 -0.27 -5.00
N HIS A 60 -14.08 0.71 -4.10
CA HIS A 60 -14.89 1.92 -4.14
C HIS A 60 -14.68 2.71 -5.45
N ALA A 61 -13.43 2.91 -5.90
CA ALA A 61 -13.17 3.63 -7.15
C ALA A 61 -13.66 2.85 -8.37
N ALA A 62 -13.53 1.52 -8.35
CA ALA A 62 -14.06 0.67 -9.42
C ALA A 62 -15.59 0.72 -9.49
N GLY A 63 -16.27 0.71 -8.35
CA GLY A 63 -17.72 0.87 -8.24
C GLY A 63 -18.19 2.19 -8.84
N LEU A 64 -17.61 3.31 -8.39
CA LEU A 64 -17.97 4.65 -8.91
C LEU A 64 -17.76 4.77 -10.43
N ILE A 65 -16.66 4.21 -10.96
CA ILE A 65 -16.39 4.24 -12.40
C ILE A 65 -17.41 3.39 -13.17
N ALA A 66 -17.73 2.20 -12.67
CA ALA A 66 -18.67 1.29 -13.31
C ALA A 66 -20.08 1.90 -13.33
N GLU A 67 -20.52 2.45 -12.20
CA GLU A 67 -21.80 3.14 -12.07
C GLU A 67 -21.87 4.40 -12.97
N ALA A 68 -20.81 5.22 -12.99
CA ALA A 68 -20.74 6.38 -13.88
C ALA A 68 -20.77 5.99 -15.36
N LEU A 69 -20.30 4.80 -15.72
CA LEU A 69 -20.34 4.26 -17.08
C LEU A 69 -21.60 3.43 -17.38
N GLY A 70 -22.46 3.18 -16.39
CA GLY A 70 -23.63 2.32 -16.52
C GLY A 70 -23.29 0.87 -16.87
N ARG A 71 -22.19 0.36 -16.29
CA ARG A 71 -21.68 -1.00 -16.54
C ARG A 71 -21.49 -1.75 -15.25
N GLU A 72 -21.45 -3.07 -15.36
CA GLU A 72 -21.09 -3.94 -14.25
C GLU A 72 -19.59 -3.84 -13.93
N VAL A 73 -19.25 -3.89 -12.64
CA VAL A 73 -17.84 -3.82 -12.21
C VAL A 73 -17.04 -4.97 -12.81
N SER A 74 -17.62 -6.17 -12.92
CA SER A 74 -16.99 -7.37 -13.46
C SER A 74 -16.71 -7.32 -14.97
N GLU A 75 -17.40 -6.46 -15.71
CA GLU A 75 -17.14 -6.23 -17.14
C GLU A 75 -15.86 -5.39 -17.34
N LEU A 76 -15.63 -4.43 -16.44
CA LEU A 76 -14.53 -3.47 -16.54
C LEU A 76 -13.28 -3.89 -15.76
N PHE A 77 -13.49 -4.58 -14.65
CA PHE A 77 -12.48 -4.94 -13.68
C PHE A 77 -12.54 -6.43 -13.33
N GLU A 78 -11.39 -6.98 -12.98
CA GLU A 78 -11.24 -8.28 -12.35
C GLU A 78 -11.03 -8.09 -10.85
N THR A 79 -11.61 -8.97 -10.05
CA THR A 79 -11.27 -9.07 -8.64
C THR A 79 -9.78 -9.40 -8.53
N SER A 80 -9.02 -8.53 -7.87
CA SER A 80 -7.59 -8.81 -7.65
C SER A 80 -7.52 -9.86 -6.55
N VAL A 81 -7.33 -11.12 -6.94
CA VAL A 81 -7.01 -12.18 -5.99
C VAL A 81 -5.55 -11.96 -5.61
N PHE A 82 -5.29 -11.59 -4.35
CA PHE A 82 -3.94 -11.51 -3.82
C PHE A 82 -3.31 -12.91 -3.86
N THR A 83 -2.64 -13.26 -4.95
CA THR A 83 -1.55 -14.23 -4.89
C THR A 83 -0.39 -13.50 -4.22
N LEU A 84 -0.12 -13.86 -2.97
CA LEU A 84 1.09 -13.49 -2.23
C LEU A 84 2.31 -14.00 -3.02
N THR A 85 2.74 -13.23 -3.99
CA THR A 85 4.06 -13.37 -4.59
C THR A 85 4.97 -12.54 -3.71
N GLU A 86 5.82 -13.19 -2.92
CA GLU A 86 6.94 -12.51 -2.24
C GLU A 86 7.68 -11.68 -3.28
N SER A 87 7.55 -10.35 -3.20
CA SER A 87 8.25 -9.43 -4.09
C SER A 87 9.18 -8.56 -3.27
N THR A 88 10.44 -8.97 -3.34
CA THR A 88 11.64 -8.16 -3.20
C THR A 88 11.61 -7.02 -4.21
N SER A 89 11.22 -5.81 -3.81
CA SER A 89 11.55 -4.62 -4.60
C SER A 89 11.50 -3.36 -3.75
N THR A 90 12.69 -2.88 -3.40
CA THR A 90 12.93 -1.58 -2.78
C THR A 90 12.74 -0.47 -3.81
N ARG A 91 11.69 0.36 -3.66
CA ARG A 91 11.65 1.69 -4.28
C ARG A 91 11.45 2.77 -3.22
N ARG A 92 12.45 3.64 -3.15
CA ARG A 92 12.66 4.74 -2.23
C ARG A 92 11.68 5.89 -2.53
N SER A 93 10.90 6.30 -1.54
CA SER A 93 10.15 7.57 -1.55
C SER A 93 10.62 8.43 -0.38
N LYS A 94 10.89 9.71 -0.68
CA LYS A 94 11.49 10.72 0.20
C LYS A 94 10.63 11.02 1.44
N SER A 95 11.35 11.15 2.55
CA SER A 95 11.12 11.80 3.84
C SER A 95 9.79 12.51 4.10
N ALA A 96 9.13 12.10 5.18
CA ALA A 96 8.38 13.00 6.07
C ALA A 96 8.62 12.56 7.53
N GLU A 97 9.23 13.49 8.28
CA GLU A 97 9.22 13.68 9.73
C GLU A 97 9.75 12.59 10.68
N ARG A 98 10.76 13.00 11.45
CA ARG A 98 11.24 12.34 12.67
C ARG A 98 10.12 12.36 13.70
N GLN A 99 9.49 11.22 13.97
CA GLN A 99 8.81 11.00 15.24
C GLN A 99 9.75 10.24 16.18
N MET A 100 10.10 10.93 17.27
CA MET A 100 10.71 10.32 18.45
C MET A 100 9.78 9.23 19.01
N LEU A 101 10.37 8.22 19.64
CA LEU A 101 9.66 7.06 20.18
C LEU A 101 8.47 7.50 21.06
N PRO A 102 7.27 6.90 20.90
CA PRO A 102 6.20 7.08 21.86
C PRO A 102 6.48 6.28 23.14
N ASP A 103 6.42 6.94 24.29
CA ASP A 103 6.50 6.35 25.64
C ASP A 103 5.30 5.45 26.02
N ARG A 104 4.55 4.93 25.04
CA ARG A 104 3.40 4.07 25.29
C ARG A 104 3.66 2.66 24.78
N LEU A 105 3.62 1.73 25.73
CA LEU A 105 3.57 0.28 25.58
C LEU A 105 2.90 -0.14 24.26
N MET A 106 3.72 -0.59 23.31
CA MET A 106 3.32 -1.00 21.97
C MET A 106 2.50 -2.30 22.02
N ASP A 107 1.31 -2.30 21.44
CA ASP A 107 0.58 -3.51 21.05
C ASP A 107 1.46 -4.33 20.07
N GLN A 108 1.47 -5.66 20.17
CA GLN A 108 2.18 -6.57 19.28
C GLN A 108 1.94 -6.25 17.80
N ARG A 109 0.71 -5.85 17.46
CA ARG A 109 0.34 -5.45 16.10
C ARG A 109 0.99 -4.14 15.67
N GLU A 110 1.09 -3.19 16.60
CA GLU A 110 1.72 -1.89 16.36
C GLU A 110 3.24 -2.03 16.23
N LEU A 111 3.87 -2.86 17.06
CA LEU A 111 5.30 -3.15 16.91
C LEU A 111 5.57 -3.85 15.58
N ALA A 112 4.78 -4.88 15.21
CA ALA A 112 4.97 -5.57 13.94
C ALA A 112 4.82 -4.60 12.75
N ALA A 113 3.84 -3.68 12.81
CA ALA A 113 3.66 -2.64 11.81
C ALA A 113 4.81 -1.62 11.79
N PHE A 114 5.33 -1.24 12.95
CA PHE A 114 6.49 -0.36 13.09
C PHE A 114 7.76 -1.01 12.54
N LEU A 115 8.06 -2.25 12.93
CA LEU A 115 9.23 -2.98 12.46
C LEU A 115 9.22 -3.11 10.93
N ARG A 116 8.04 -3.32 10.33
CA ARG A 116 7.87 -3.37 8.87
C ARG A 116 8.14 -2.03 8.18
N LYS A 117 7.84 -0.90 8.82
CA LYS A 117 8.02 0.45 8.27
C LYS A 117 9.38 1.08 8.58
N SER A 118 10.07 0.60 9.61
CA SER A 118 11.27 1.23 10.18
C SER A 118 12.54 0.41 9.96
N MET A 119 12.69 -0.20 8.77
CA MET A 119 13.79 -1.13 8.48
C MET A 119 15.19 -0.49 8.62
N SER A 120 15.32 0.79 8.26
CA SER A 120 16.58 1.54 8.40
C SER A 120 16.96 1.84 9.85
N TRP A 121 15.98 1.92 10.75
CA TRP A 121 16.23 2.04 12.19
C TRP A 121 16.66 0.70 12.77
N ILE A 122 16.02 -0.40 12.36
CA ILE A 122 16.40 -1.77 12.74
C ILE A 122 17.83 -2.07 12.29
N ASP A 123 18.19 -1.74 11.04
CA ASP A 123 19.56 -1.94 10.54
C ASP A 123 20.61 -1.26 11.42
N LYS A 124 20.32 -0.05 11.90
CA LYS A 124 21.20 0.66 12.84
C LYS A 124 21.29 -0.04 14.19
N GLN A 125 20.17 -0.52 14.73
CA GLN A 125 20.17 -1.25 16.01
C GLN A 125 20.96 -2.56 15.91
N ILE A 126 20.79 -3.31 14.81
CA ILE A 126 21.58 -4.52 14.55
C ILE A 126 23.07 -4.20 14.45
N GLN A 127 23.42 -3.10 13.75
CA GLN A 127 24.83 -2.68 13.64
C GLN A 127 25.42 -2.29 14.99
N VAL A 128 24.67 -1.59 15.84
CA VAL A 128 25.09 -1.21 17.20
C VAL A 128 25.28 -2.46 18.07
N SER A 129 24.33 -3.41 18.07
CA SER A 129 24.48 -4.68 18.78
C SER A 129 25.69 -5.47 18.28
N ALA A 130 25.89 -5.56 16.96
CA ALA A 130 27.04 -6.24 16.37
C ALA A 130 28.38 -5.59 16.76
N GLN A 131 28.44 -4.26 16.88
CA GLN A 131 29.62 -3.54 17.38
C GLN A 131 29.89 -3.81 18.87
N ALA A 132 28.83 -4.07 19.65
CA ALA A 132 28.92 -4.53 21.03
C ALA A 132 29.23 -6.04 21.16
N GLY A 133 29.33 -6.77 20.04
CA GLY A 133 29.53 -8.23 20.04
C GLY A 133 28.27 -9.03 20.36
N GLU A 134 27.10 -8.39 20.38
CA GLU A 134 25.83 -8.99 20.73
C GLU A 134 24.93 -9.20 19.51
N VAL A 135 24.13 -10.27 19.55
CA VAL A 135 23.11 -10.52 18.54
C VAL A 135 21.87 -9.71 18.90
N TRP A 136 21.33 -8.96 17.93
CA TRP A 136 20.12 -8.20 18.14
C TRP A 136 18.96 -9.13 18.53
N PRO A 137 18.21 -8.84 19.61
CA PRO A 137 17.15 -9.69 20.14
C PRO A 137 16.09 -10.03 19.09
N GLY A 138 15.76 -11.32 18.98
CA GLY A 138 14.74 -11.80 18.04
C GLY A 138 15.17 -11.80 16.57
N LEU A 139 16.42 -11.45 16.24
CA LEU A 139 16.93 -11.56 14.88
C LEU A 139 17.20 -13.02 14.52
N ILE A 140 16.49 -13.51 13.50
CA ILE A 140 16.64 -14.86 12.96
C ILE A 140 17.05 -14.75 11.50
N TYR A 141 18.16 -15.39 11.12
CA TYR A 141 18.55 -15.52 9.72
C TYR A 141 17.99 -16.82 9.13
N VAL A 142 17.31 -16.71 7.99
CA VAL A 142 16.86 -17.84 7.18
C VAL A 142 17.49 -17.69 5.80
N GLY A 143 18.68 -18.29 5.62
CA GLY A 143 19.53 -18.03 4.46
C GLY A 143 20.01 -16.57 4.44
N ALA A 144 19.84 -15.88 3.31
CA ALA A 144 20.13 -14.45 3.20
C ALA A 144 19.00 -13.54 3.75
N SER A 145 17.86 -14.11 4.13
CA SER A 145 16.69 -13.37 4.59
C SER A 145 16.72 -13.16 6.10
N ARG A 146 16.36 -11.95 6.52
CA ARG A 146 16.24 -11.56 7.93
C ARG A 146 14.78 -11.67 8.36
N ARG A 147 14.54 -12.39 9.46
CA ARG A 147 13.25 -12.47 10.14
C ARG A 147 13.40 -11.96 11.56
N PHE A 148 12.30 -11.46 12.11
CA PHE A 148 12.25 -10.90 13.45
C PHE A 148 11.18 -11.63 14.23
N ASP A 149 11.54 -12.15 15.40
CA ASP A 149 10.60 -12.58 16.42
C ASP A 149 10.13 -11.35 17.21
N PRO A 150 8.87 -10.90 17.03
CA PRO A 150 8.37 -9.71 17.71
C PRO A 150 8.37 -9.85 19.24
N HIS A 151 8.26 -11.07 19.78
CA HIS A 151 8.22 -11.28 21.23
C HIS A 151 9.59 -11.05 21.86
N ALA A 152 10.65 -11.62 21.27
CA ALA A 152 12.01 -11.42 21.74
C ALA A 152 12.45 -9.95 21.64
N VAL A 153 12.04 -9.24 20.58
CA VAL A 153 12.28 -7.79 20.45
C VAL A 153 11.56 -7.02 21.55
N LEU A 154 10.27 -7.29 21.78
CA LEU A 154 9.49 -6.64 22.86
C LEU A 154 10.09 -6.87 24.24
N ASP A 155 10.45 -8.11 24.55
CA ASP A 155 10.98 -8.46 25.86
C ASP A 155 12.34 -7.81 26.09
N SER A 156 13.19 -7.68 25.06
CA SER A 156 14.43 -6.91 25.19
C SER A 156 14.16 -5.42 25.38
N MET A 157 13.20 -4.83 24.67
CA MET A 157 12.84 -3.42 24.86
C MET A 157 12.30 -3.18 26.28
N ARG A 158 11.47 -4.08 26.80
CA ARG A 158 10.98 -4.03 28.19
C ARG A 158 12.12 -4.10 29.20
N ARG A 159 13.11 -4.98 28.98
CA ARG A 159 14.29 -5.07 29.85
C ARG A 159 15.15 -3.81 29.81
N GLN A 160 15.29 -3.17 28.65
CA GLN A 160 16.02 -1.91 28.49
C GLN A 160 15.28 -0.72 29.10
N SER A 161 13.95 -0.69 29.07
CA SER A 161 13.15 0.35 29.74
C SER A 161 13.05 0.19 31.25
N ALA A 162 13.34 -1.01 31.77
CA ALA A 162 13.34 -1.31 33.20
C ALA A 162 14.73 -1.21 33.86
N ALA A 163 15.77 -0.91 33.08
CA ALA A 163 17.15 -0.71 33.52
C ALA A 163 17.48 0.79 33.58
#